data_AF-A0A6A1WQF8-F1
#
_entry.id   AF-A0A6A1WQF8-F1
#
_cell.length_a   1.000
_cell.length_b   1.000
_cell.length_c   1.000
_cell.angle_alpha   90.00
_cell.angle_beta   90.00
_cell.angle_gamma   90.00
#
_symmetry.space_group_name_H-M   'P 1'
#
loop_
_entity.id
_entity.type
_entity.pdbx_description
1 polymer ?
#
loop_
_entity_poly.entity_id
_entity_poly.type
_entity_poly.pdbx_seq_one_letter_code
_entity_poly.pdbx_strand_id
1 'polypeptide(L)' 'MRLHLRELENIAPEEVLHIGDSMRKDFVPAKSVGMHALLLDRFNTPDAEEWRKSGAIVLPDLMAAKDWLTSEKSSC' A
#
# COMPACT_ATOMS: atom_id res chain seq x y z
N MET A 1 -6.70 -4.14 -15.54
CA MET A 1 -5.94 -4.79 -14.45
C MET A 1 -6.86 -5.79 -13.78
N ARG A 2 -6.52 -7.09 -13.79
CA ARG A 2 -7.34 -8.17 -13.22
C ARG A 2 -6.74 -8.49 -11.85
N LEU A 3 -7.49 -8.25 -10.77
CA LEU A 3 -6.99 -8.46 -9.40
C LEU A 3 -7.10 -9.95 -9.04
N HIS A 4 -6.01 -10.52 -8.52
CA HIS A 4 -5.86 -11.94 -8.20
C HIS A 4 -6.66 -12.42 -6.97
N LEU A 5 -7.39 -11.55 -6.26
CA LEU A 5 -8.15 -11.99 -5.06
C LEU A 5 -9.23 -13.01 -5.38
N ARG A 6 -9.73 -13.06 -6.61
CA ARG A 6 -10.68 -14.12 -6.99
C ARG A 6 -10.07 -15.52 -6.94
N GLU A 7 -8.74 -15.63 -6.99
CA GLU A 7 -7.99 -16.89 -6.92
C GLU A 7 -7.47 -17.19 -5.50
N LEU A 8 -7.54 -16.22 -4.58
CA LEU A 8 -7.25 -16.44 -3.17
C LEU A 8 -8.54 -16.91 -2.51
N GLU A 9 -8.65 -18.21 -2.28
CA GLU A 9 -9.79 -18.80 -1.59
C GLU A 9 -9.93 -18.14 -0.20
N ASN A 10 -10.91 -17.23 -0.10
CA ASN A 10 -11.48 -16.72 1.15
C ASN A 10 -10.75 -15.57 1.90
N ILE A 11 -9.92 -14.75 1.25
CA ILE A 11 -9.35 -13.53 1.89
C ILE A 11 -10.19 -12.31 1.50
N ALA A 12 -10.72 -11.59 2.49
CA ALA A 12 -11.50 -10.39 2.24
C ALA A 12 -10.58 -9.23 1.77
N PRO A 13 -11.02 -8.31 0.89
CA PRO A 13 -10.19 -7.21 0.43
C PRO A 13 -9.56 -6.39 1.56
N GLU A 14 -10.30 -6.17 2.64
CA GLU A 14 -9.86 -5.48 3.85
C GLU A 14 -8.73 -6.22 4.61
N GLU A 15 -8.49 -7.50 4.34
CA GLU A 15 -7.37 -8.26 4.93
C GLU A 15 -6.10 -8.18 4.07
N VAL A 16 -6.18 -7.53 2.89
CA VAL A 16 -5.07 -7.43 1.94
C VAL A 16 -4.44 -6.04 2.00
N LEU A 17 -3.11 -6.02 2.12
CA LEU A 17 -2.29 -4.84 1.89
C LEU A 17 -1.58 -4.95 0.54
N HIS A 18 -1.90 -4.04 -0.38
CA HIS A 18 -1.16 -3.88 -1.62
C HIS A 18 0.02 -2.91 -1.43
N ILE A 19 1.22 -3.33 -1.80
CA ILE A 19 2.43 -2.49 -1.75
C ILE A 19 2.92 -2.29 -3.19
N GLY A 20 2.99 -1.05 -3.65
CA GLY A 20 3.43 -0.72 -5.01
C GLY A 20 4.22 0.60 -5.07
N ASP A 21 4.52 1.08 -6.27
CA ASP A 21 5.31 2.31 -6.49
C ASP A 21 4.57 3.36 -7.31
N SER A 22 3.34 3.07 -7.75
CA SER A 22 2.60 3.96 -8.62
C SER A 22 1.17 4.18 -8.12
N MET A 23 0.85 5.44 -7.81
CA MET A 23 -0.49 5.85 -7.38
C MET A 23 -1.61 5.35 -8.31
N ARG A 24 -1.45 5.52 -9.63
CA ARG A 24 -2.47 5.18 -10.63
C ARG A 24 -2.67 3.67 -10.84
N LYS A 25 -1.61 2.88 -10.69
CA LYS A 25 -1.59 1.45 -11.02
C LYS A 25 -1.80 0.57 -9.79
N ASP A 26 -1.30 1.00 -8.65
CA ASP A 26 -1.23 0.19 -7.43
C ASP A 26 -2.21 0.70 -6.39
N PHE A 27 -2.08 1.97 -6.00
CA PHE A 27 -2.83 2.52 -4.86
C PHE A 27 -4.31 2.72 -5.17
N VAL A 28 -4.64 3.50 -6.20
CA VAL A 28 -6.04 3.83 -6.54
C VAL A 28 -6.86 2.57 -6.79
N PRO A 29 -6.40 1.60 -7.61
CA PRO A 29 -7.19 0.40 -7.84
C PRO A 29 -7.32 -0.48 -6.59
N ALA A 30 -6.26 -0.64 -5.77
CA ALA A 30 -6.34 -1.40 -4.52
C ALA A 30 -7.35 -0.78 -3.54
N LYS A 31 -7.29 0.55 -3.34
CA LYS A 31 -8.28 1.26 -2.52
C LYS A 31 -9.69 1.14 -3.08
N SER A 32 -9.87 1.16 -4.41
CA SER A 32 -11.20 1.10 -5.05
C SER A 32 -11.94 -0.22 -4.81
N VAL A 33 -11.21 -1.29 -4.49
CA VAL A 33 -11.78 -2.61 -4.18
C VAL A 33 -11.82 -2.93 -2.69
N GLY A 34 -11.49 -1.97 -1.83
CA GLY A 34 -11.56 -2.11 -0.37
C GLY A 34 -10.26 -2.53 0.33
N MET A 35 -9.13 -2.62 -0.37
CA MET A 35 -7.86 -3.00 0.25
C MET A 35 -7.21 -1.89 1.08
N HIS A 36 -6.25 -2.29 1.91
CA HIS A 36 -5.18 -1.42 2.34
C HIS A 36 -4.17 -1.23 1.20
N ALA A 37 -3.56 -0.04 1.13
CA ALA A 37 -2.57 0.25 0.10
C ALA A 37 -1.45 1.13 0.67
N LEU A 38 -0.22 0.83 0.25
CA LEU A 38 0.99 1.55 0.63
C LEU A 38 1.86 1.76 -0.62
N LEU A 39 2.50 2.91 -0.70
CA LEU A 39 3.40 3.26 -1.79
C LEU A 39 4.85 3.29 -1.33
N LEU A 40 5.75 2.86 -2.22
CA LEU A 40 7.18 2.94 -2.05
C LEU A 40 7.77 4.01 -2.95
N ASP A 41 8.50 4.93 -2.35
CA ASP A 41 9.21 6.01 -3.04
C ASP A 41 10.73 5.80 -2.97
N ARG A 42 11.20 4.75 -3.64
CA ARG A 42 12.61 4.33 -3.61
C ARG A 42 13.56 5.31 -4.30
N PHE A 43 13.02 6.21 -5.12
CA PHE A 43 13.80 7.10 -5.98
C PHE A 43 13.56 8.58 -5.67
N ASN A 44 12.89 8.90 -4.55
CA ASN A 44 12.56 10.27 -4.13
C ASN A 44 11.85 11.05 -5.26
N THR A 45 10.76 10.47 -5.74
CA THR A 45 9.96 10.98 -6.83
C THR A 45 9.25 12.28 -6.42
N PRO A 46 9.20 13.32 -7.29
CA PRO A 46 8.52 14.57 -6.97
C PRO A 46 7.04 14.38 -6.59
N ASP A 47 6.40 13.39 -7.21
CA ASP A 47 4.98 13.08 -7.00
C ASP A 47 4.68 12.53 -5.61
N ALA A 48 5.69 12.04 -4.88
CA ALA A 48 5.51 11.42 -3.58
C ALA A 48 4.94 12.40 -2.53
N GLU A 49 5.20 13.70 -2.66
CA GLU A 49 4.60 14.71 -1.79
C GLU A 49 3.08 14.82 -2.01
N GLU A 50 2.66 14.83 -3.28
CA GLU A 50 1.24 14.86 -3.63
C GLU A 50 0.52 13.57 -3.25
N TRP A 51 1.17 12.41 -3.35
CA TRP A 51 0.61 11.15 -2.87
C TRP A 51 0.36 11.20 -1.36
N ARG A 52 1.29 11.74 -0.57
CA ARG A 52 1.10 11.92 0.88
C ARG A 52 -0.06 12.89 1.18
N LYS A 53 -0.17 13.99 0.44
CA LYS A 53 -1.30 14.94 0.58
C LYS A 53 -2.65 14.30 0.24
N SER A 54 -2.67 13.33 -0.67
CA SER A 54 -3.87 12.54 -1.00
C SER A 54 -4.26 11.50 0.06
N GLY A 55 -3.46 11.37 1.13
CA GLY A 55 -3.68 10.41 2.22
C GLY A 55 -3.02 9.05 2.00
N ALA A 56 -2.16 8.90 0.99
CA ALA A 56 -1.40 7.67 0.81
C ALA A 56 -0.25 7.59 1.82
N ILE A 57 -0.03 6.40 2.38
CA ILE A 57 1.18 6.09 3.14
C ILE A 57 2.30 5.84 2.12
N VAL A 58 3.34 6.67 2.16
CA VAL A 58 4.48 6.60 1.23
C VAL A 58 5.77 6.42 2.02
N LEU A 59 6.40 5.26 1.85
CA LEU A 59 7.62 4.87 2.56
C LEU A 59 8.81 4.80 1.60
N PRO A 60 10.05 5.03 2.06
CA PRO A 60 11.22 5.04 1.18
C PRO A 60 11.53 3.67 0.59
N ASP A 61 11.34 2.58 1.35
CA ASP A 61 11.68 1.24 0.91
C ASP A 61 10.91 0.13 1.66
N LEU A 62 11.20 -1.12 1.31
CA LEU A 62 10.58 -2.30 1.93
C LEU A 62 11.01 -2.52 3.39
N MET A 63 12.18 -2.01 3.80
CA MET A 63 12.61 -2.12 5.19
C MET A 63 11.75 -1.20 6.06
N ALA A 64 11.54 0.04 5.62
CA ALA A 64 10.61 0.97 6.25
C ALA A 64 9.18 0.42 6.24
N ALA A 65 8.74 -0.26 5.18
CA ALA A 65 7.42 -0.91 5.14
C ALA A 65 7.28 -2.05 6.14
N LYS A 66 8.30 -2.89 6.27
CA LYS A 66 8.35 -3.93 7.29
C LYS A 66 8.31 -3.32 8.69
N ASP A 67 9.14 -2.31 8.95
CA ASP A 67 9.21 -1.66 10.26
C ASP A 67 7.86 -1.02 10.61
N TRP A 68 7.22 -0.34 9.65
CA TRP A 68 5.86 0.19 9.76
C TRP A 68 4.82 -0.88 10.10
N LEU A 69 4.83 -2.01 9.39
CA LEU A 69 3.94 -3.16 9.65
C LEU A 69 4.14 -3.78 11.03
N THR A 70 5.36 -3.74 11.56
CA THR A 70 5.69 -4.31 12.87
C THR A 70 5.55 -3.31 14.02
N SER A 71 5.50 -2.01 13.73
CA SER A 71 5.43 -0.95 14.73
C SER A 71 4.12 -0.97 15.54
N GLU A 72 3.04 -1.51 14.99
CA GLU A 72 1.75 -1.63 15.71
C GLU A 72 1.65 -2.87 16.61
N LYS A 73 2.64 -3.77 16.61
CA LYS A 73 2.65 -4.94 17.52
C LYS A 73 3.18 -4.62 18.93
N SER A 74 3.38 -3.35 19.27
CA SER A 74 3.94 -2.93 20.57
C SER A 74 2.98 -2.13 21.47
N SER A 75 1.71 -1.94 21.08
CA SER A 75 0.70 -1.44 22.01
C SER A 75 0.09 -2.61 22.80
N CYS A 76 0.76 -2.98 23.90
CA CYS A 76 0.15 -3.66 25.04
C CYS A 76 -0.52 -2.65 25.98
#